data_AF-A0A6L8KGX6-F1
#
_entry.id   AF-A0A6L8KGX6-F1
#
_cell.length_a   1.000
_cell.length_b   1.000
_cell.length_c   1.000
_cell.angle_alpha   90.00
_cell.angle_beta   90.00
_cell.angle_gamma   90.00
#
_symmetry.space_group_name_H-M   'P 1'
#
loop_
_entity.id
_entity.type
_entity.pdbx_description
1 polymer ?
#
loop_
_entity_poly.entity_id
_entity_poly.type
_entity_poly.pdbx_seq_one_letter_code
_entity_poly.pdbx_strand_id
1 'polypeptide(L)'
;MMPLSFGHFDYAYCLTNHKSQGRTFDAAYTLANPAMCDRELTYVAASRSRFSTTIYTNLGVLQSVDIEAHQPNERQDCGRAAAIDALALRMSRSRAKGTSLDYAVRPQTRVTARPILTASISHRIAKRFLNAISSRRRTHEAEHSLQR
;
A
#
# COMPACT_ATOMS: atom_id res chain seq x y z
N MET A 1 -20.30 20.73 33.95
CA MET A 1 -18.93 21.27 33.79
C MET A 1 -17.96 20.11 33.96
N MET A 2 -17.05 19.89 32.99
CA MET A 2 -16.07 18.79 33.10
C MET A 2 -15.06 19.11 34.22
N PRO A 3 -14.68 18.15 35.08
CA PRO A 3 -13.71 18.40 36.14
C PRO A 3 -12.35 18.87 35.58
N LEU A 4 -11.66 19.78 36.27
CA LEU A 4 -10.32 20.31 35.89
C LEU A 4 -9.26 19.21 35.68
N SER A 5 -9.43 18.04 36.32
CA SER A 5 -8.57 16.87 36.14
C SER A 5 -8.67 16.22 34.75
N PHE A 6 -9.66 16.60 33.93
CA PHE A 6 -9.89 16.10 32.58
C PHE A 6 -9.46 17.08 31.49
N GLY A 7 -8.57 18.04 31.80
CA GLY A 7 -8.10 19.05 30.85
C GLY A 7 -7.16 18.54 29.73
N HIS A 8 -6.80 17.25 29.73
CA HIS A 8 -5.81 16.68 28.80
C HIS A 8 -6.43 15.78 27.72
N PHE A 9 -7.62 16.14 27.25
CA PHE A 9 -8.25 15.48 26.09
C PHE A 9 -7.94 16.22 24.80
N ASP A 10 -7.81 15.45 23.73
CA ASP A 10 -7.52 15.92 22.39
C ASP A 10 -8.45 15.18 21.40
N TYR A 11 -8.63 15.72 20.20
CA TYR A 11 -9.46 15.07 19.20
C TYR A 11 -8.82 13.76 18.72
N ALA A 12 -9.62 12.70 18.62
CA ALA A 12 -9.15 11.36 18.26
C ALA A 12 -9.69 10.86 16.90
N TYR A 13 -10.17 11.76 16.04
CA TYR A 13 -10.67 11.40 14.70
C TYR A 13 -9.59 10.77 13.82
N CYS A 14 -8.35 11.27 13.94
CA CYS A 14 -7.17 10.72 13.29
C CYS A 14 -6.03 10.64 14.31
N LEU A 15 -5.26 9.57 14.26
CA LEU A 15 -4.10 9.37 15.12
C LEU A 15 -2.83 9.29 14.28
N THR A 16 -1.73 9.77 14.85
CA THR A 16 -0.41 9.50 14.28
C THR A 16 -0.03 8.05 14.50
N ASN A 17 0.82 7.50 13.63
CA ASN A 17 1.32 6.13 13.76
C ASN A 17 1.92 5.85 15.15
N HIS A 18 2.60 6.86 15.74
CA HIS A 18 3.14 6.80 17.09
C HIS A 18 2.05 6.70 18.17
N LYS A 19 1.00 7.53 18.11
CA LYS A 19 -0.12 7.47 19.07
C LYS A 19 -0.92 6.18 18.96
N SER A 20 -0.88 5.48 17.82
CA SER A 20 -1.52 4.18 17.62
C SER A 20 -0.63 2.96 17.93
N GLN A 21 0.59 3.14 18.42
CA GLN A 21 1.45 2.01 18.76
C GLN A 21 0.84 1.14 19.87
N GLY A 22 0.93 -0.18 19.71
CA GLY A 22 0.35 -1.15 20.65
C GLY A 22 -1.19 -1.22 20.64
N ARG A 23 -1.87 -0.44 19.79
CA ARG A 23 -3.33 -0.49 19.63
C ARG A 23 -3.72 -1.33 18.41
N THR A 24 -4.84 -2.00 18.50
CA THR A 24 -5.44 -2.76 17.40
C THR A 24 -6.86 -2.27 17.17
N PHE A 25 -7.25 -2.14 15.91
CA PHE A 25 -8.56 -1.69 15.47
C PHE A 25 -9.19 -2.75 14.56
N ASP A 26 -10.50 -2.71 14.37
CA ASP A 26 -11.15 -3.62 13.42
C ASP A 26 -10.80 -3.27 11.97
N ALA A 27 -10.80 -1.97 11.65
CA ALA A 27 -10.38 -1.42 10.38
C ALA A 27 -9.39 -0.27 10.56
N ALA A 28 -8.41 -0.17 9.66
CA ALA A 28 -7.44 0.93 9.63
C ALA A 28 -7.53 1.70 8.30
N TYR A 29 -7.57 3.02 8.40
CA TYR A 29 -7.55 3.94 7.26
C TYR A 29 -6.27 4.75 7.35
N THR A 30 -5.27 4.37 6.53
CA THR A 30 -3.93 4.95 6.58
C THR A 30 -3.76 5.95 5.45
N LEU A 31 -3.28 7.15 5.76
CA LEU A 31 -2.85 8.11 4.75
C LEU A 31 -1.35 7.94 4.49
N ALA A 32 -0.98 7.54 3.28
CA ALA A 32 0.39 7.47 2.81
C ALA A 32 0.91 8.88 2.48
N ASN A 33 1.49 9.56 3.48
CA ASN A 33 2.13 10.85 3.28
C ASN A 33 3.49 10.67 2.59
N PRO A 34 3.76 11.27 1.42
CA PRO A 34 5.02 11.11 0.68
C PRO A 34 6.28 11.46 1.49
N ALA A 35 6.21 12.38 2.45
CA ALA A 35 7.33 12.72 3.32
C ALA A 35 7.67 11.60 4.34
N MET A 36 6.68 10.79 4.71
CA MET A 36 6.76 9.79 5.79
C MET A 36 6.31 8.37 5.36
N CYS A 37 6.12 8.15 4.06
CA CYS A 37 5.68 6.86 3.51
C CYS A 37 6.89 5.96 3.26
N ASP A 38 7.64 5.65 4.32
CA ASP A 38 8.63 4.59 4.29
C ASP A 38 8.01 3.24 4.66
N ARG A 39 8.78 2.17 4.43
CA ARG A 39 8.34 0.80 4.67
C ARG A 39 7.82 0.59 6.08
N GLU A 40 8.56 1.05 7.08
CA GLU A 40 8.34 0.70 8.48
C GLU A 40 7.15 1.49 9.05
N LEU A 41 7.08 2.80 8.77
CA LEU A 41 5.94 3.62 9.17
C LEU A 41 4.64 3.12 8.52
N THR A 42 4.69 2.75 7.25
CA THR A 42 3.51 2.22 6.55
C THR A 42 3.11 0.85 7.08
N TYR A 43 4.08 -0.03 7.36
CA TYR A 43 3.82 -1.33 7.97
C TYR A 43 3.17 -1.21 9.35
N VAL A 44 3.68 -0.33 10.22
CA VAL A 44 3.11 -0.10 11.54
C VAL A 44 1.66 0.37 11.43
N ALA A 45 1.36 1.32 10.54
CA ALA A 45 0.00 1.82 10.35
C ALA A 45 -0.95 0.74 9.80
N ALA A 46 -0.54 0.05 8.74
CA ALA A 46 -1.34 -1.00 8.09
C ALA A 46 -1.59 -2.21 9.01
N SER A 47 -0.62 -2.58 9.85
CA SER A 47 -0.75 -3.71 10.77
C SER A 47 -1.62 -3.44 11.99
N ARG A 48 -2.19 -2.23 12.16
CA ARG A 48 -3.10 -1.95 13.29
C ARG A 48 -4.49 -2.56 13.09
N SER A 49 -4.90 -2.90 11.86
CA SER A 49 -6.23 -3.49 11.63
C SER A 49 -6.25 -5.00 11.83
N ARG A 50 -7.35 -5.53 12.36
CA ARG A 50 -7.62 -6.98 12.41
C ARG A 50 -8.23 -7.51 11.12
N PHE A 51 -9.12 -6.76 10.47
CA PHE A 51 -9.93 -7.27 9.36
C PHE A 51 -9.69 -6.56 8.04
N SER A 52 -9.54 -5.23 8.04
CA SER A 52 -9.42 -4.45 6.80
C SER A 52 -8.48 -3.26 6.95
N THR A 53 -7.64 -3.06 5.95
CA THR A 53 -6.81 -1.87 5.82
C THR A 53 -7.08 -1.19 4.49
N THR A 54 -7.37 0.11 4.54
CA THR A 54 -7.42 0.98 3.37
C THR A 54 -6.28 1.97 3.42
N ILE A 55 -5.49 2.04 2.35
CA ILE A 55 -4.40 3.00 2.20
C ILE A 55 -4.84 4.07 1.20
N TYR A 56 -4.91 5.31 1.67
CA TYR A 56 -5.12 6.48 0.83
C TYR A 56 -3.77 7.05 0.41
N THR A 57 -3.63 7.34 -0.87
CA THR A 57 -2.41 7.93 -1.41
C THR A 57 -2.74 9.02 -2.42
N ASN A 58 -1.86 10.01 -2.52
CA ASN A 58 -1.89 11.01 -3.57
C ASN A 58 -0.76 10.73 -4.57
N LEU A 59 -1.12 10.26 -5.76
CA LEU A 59 -0.17 9.88 -6.81
C LEU A 59 0.77 11.03 -7.20
N GLY A 60 0.22 12.23 -7.42
CA GLY A 60 1.00 13.38 -7.87
C GLY A 60 2.07 13.80 -6.86
N VAL A 61 1.82 13.58 -5.56
CA VAL A 61 2.79 13.90 -4.50
C VAL A 61 3.71 12.72 -4.19
N LEU A 62 3.31 11.46 -4.43
CA LEU A 62 4.22 10.31 -4.32
C LEU A 62 5.34 10.37 -5.37
N GLN A 63 5.03 10.82 -6.58
CA GLN A 63 5.97 10.92 -7.69
C GLN A 63 6.95 12.10 -7.58
N SER A 64 6.63 13.12 -6.77
CA SER A 64 7.39 14.38 -6.73
C SER A 64 8.57 14.41 -5.75
N VAL A 65 8.74 13.38 -4.89
CA VAL A 65 9.76 13.40 -3.82
C VAL A 65 10.98 12.52 -4.15
N ASP A 66 11.28 12.34 -5.44
CA ASP A 66 12.59 11.82 -5.85
C ASP A 66 13.55 12.99 -6.11
N ILE A 67 14.09 13.54 -5.01
CA ILE A 67 14.96 14.73 -5.01
C ILE A 67 16.26 14.48 -5.83
N GLU A 68 16.63 13.21 -6.03
CA GLU A 68 17.87 12.80 -6.72
C GLU A 68 17.68 12.44 -8.20
N ALA A 69 16.44 12.22 -8.66
CA ALA A 69 16.18 11.81 -10.04
C ALA A 69 15.94 13.05 -10.93
N HIS A 70 16.99 13.53 -11.59
CA HIS A 70 16.93 14.61 -12.61
C HIS A 70 16.31 14.15 -13.95
N GLN A 71 15.30 13.28 -13.93
CA GLN A 71 14.54 12.95 -15.14
C GLN A 71 13.22 13.73 -15.13
N PRO A 72 12.84 14.37 -16.24
CA PRO A 72 11.53 14.99 -16.34
C PRO A 72 10.50 13.87 -16.20
N ASN A 73 9.72 13.92 -15.12
CA ASN A 73 8.56 13.04 -14.95
C ASN A 73 7.58 13.34 -16.10
N GLU A 74 7.70 12.60 -17.20
CA GLU A 74 6.61 12.48 -18.16
C GLU A 74 5.37 12.07 -17.36
N ARG A 75 4.28 12.85 -17.46
CA ARG A 75 3.08 12.66 -16.64
C ARG A 75 2.52 11.25 -16.86
N GLN A 76 2.94 10.34 -16.00
CA GLN A 76 2.61 8.92 -16.07
C GLN A 76 1.14 8.73 -15.69
N ASP A 77 0.47 7.82 -16.40
CA ASP A 77 -0.97 7.53 -16.31
C ASP A 77 -1.51 7.62 -14.87
N CYS A 78 -2.55 8.45 -14.67
CA CYS A 78 -3.19 8.67 -13.38
C CYS A 78 -4.15 7.52 -12.98
N GLY A 79 -3.70 6.28 -13.15
CA GLY A 79 -4.47 5.07 -12.87
C GLY A 79 -4.16 4.46 -11.51
N ARG A 80 -5.07 3.60 -11.02
CA ARG A 80 -4.87 2.84 -9.77
C ARG A 80 -3.58 2.00 -9.80
N ALA A 81 -3.23 1.42 -10.94
CA ALA A 81 -2.00 0.64 -11.10
C ALA A 81 -0.75 1.50 -10.84
N ALA A 82 -0.66 2.67 -11.48
CA ALA A 82 0.44 3.61 -11.26
C ALA A 82 0.55 4.08 -9.80
N ALA A 83 -0.58 4.26 -9.10
CA ALA A 83 -0.58 4.58 -7.67
C ALA A 83 -0.03 3.44 -6.80
N ILE A 84 -0.31 2.18 -7.17
CA ILE A 84 0.25 1.01 -6.50
C ILE A 84 1.76 0.94 -6.75
N ASP A 85 2.21 1.13 -7.99
CA ASP A 85 3.63 1.08 -8.35
C ASP A 85 4.44 2.19 -7.66
N ALA A 86 3.92 3.42 -7.68
CA ALA A 86 4.55 4.55 -6.99
C ALA A 86 4.62 4.33 -5.46
N LEU A 87 3.56 3.78 -4.87
CA LEU A 87 3.52 3.43 -3.45
C LEU A 87 4.53 2.31 -3.14
N ALA A 88 4.57 1.26 -3.94
CA ALA A 88 5.50 0.14 -3.79
C ALA A 88 6.97 0.61 -3.91
N LEU A 89 7.26 1.48 -4.88
CA LEU A 89 8.58 2.09 -5.03
C LEU A 89 8.95 2.89 -3.79
N ARG A 90 8.04 3.70 -3.25
CA ARG A 90 8.32 4.49 -2.05
C ARG A 90 8.57 3.60 -0.83
N MET A 91 7.72 2.59 -0.63
CA MET A 91 7.83 1.62 0.45
C MET A 91 9.02 0.66 0.30
N SER A 92 9.69 0.63 -0.85
CA SER A 92 10.96 -0.11 -1.00
C SER A 92 12.08 0.50 -0.15
N ARG A 93 11.99 1.81 0.16
CA ARG A 93 12.99 2.53 0.94
C ARG A 93 12.81 2.25 2.44
N SER A 94 13.89 1.84 3.10
CA SER A 94 13.99 1.84 4.56
C SER A 94 14.54 3.18 5.03
N ARG A 95 13.90 3.81 6.02
CA ARG A 95 14.43 4.98 6.75
C ARG A 95 14.81 4.65 8.19
N ALA A 96 14.92 3.36 8.52
CA ALA A 96 15.45 2.95 9.81
C ALA A 96 16.87 3.51 9.94
N LYS A 97 17.08 4.46 10.87
CA LYS A 97 18.43 4.89 11.22
C LYS A 97 19.14 3.68 11.82
N GLY A 98 20.23 3.26 11.20
CA GLY A 98 21.05 2.16 11.68
C GLY A 98 21.75 2.55 12.98
N THR A 99 21.04 2.49 14.11
CA THR A 99 21.69 2.49 15.42
C THR A 99 22.01 1.05 15.75
N SER A 100 23.24 0.64 15.43
CA SER A 100 23.87 -0.63 15.82
C SER A 100 23.22 -1.91 15.29
N LEU A 101 23.32 -2.19 13.98
CA LEU A 101 23.03 -3.51 13.43
C LEU A 101 24.14 -3.96 12.48
N ASP A 102 24.94 -4.94 12.93
CA ASP A 102 25.92 -5.67 12.12
C ASP A 102 25.18 -6.66 11.22
N TYR A 103 24.70 -6.18 10.07
CA TYR A 103 24.22 -7.08 9.04
C TYR A 103 25.42 -7.76 8.38
N ALA A 104 25.60 -9.06 8.63
CA ALA A 104 26.44 -9.88 7.76
C ALA A 104 25.89 -9.74 6.33
N VAL A 105 26.68 -9.12 5.45
CA VAL A 105 26.36 -8.97 4.03
C VAL A 105 26.15 -10.37 3.46
N ARG A 106 24.89 -10.75 3.23
CA ARG A 106 24.60 -11.96 2.48
C ARG A 106 25.07 -11.69 1.04
N PRO A 107 26.06 -12.41 0.50
CA PRO A 107 26.52 -12.18 -0.85
C PRO A 107 25.31 -12.32 -1.77
N GLN A 108 25.06 -11.29 -2.58
CA GLN A 108 24.03 -11.33 -3.60
C GLN A 108 24.36 -12.50 -4.51
N THR A 109 23.65 -13.61 -4.37
CA THR A 109 23.76 -14.72 -5.30
C THR A 109 23.32 -14.15 -6.64
N ARG A 110 24.29 -13.89 -7.52
CA ARG A 110 24.05 -13.47 -8.89
C ARG A 110 23.25 -14.59 -9.53
N VAL A 111 21.92 -14.45 -9.56
CA VAL A 111 21.05 -15.37 -10.27
C VAL A 111 21.37 -15.17 -11.73
N THR A 112 22.25 -16.01 -12.27
CA THR A 112 22.42 -16.14 -13.71
C THR A 112 21.07 -16.58 -14.25
N ALA A 113 20.36 -15.64 -14.89
CA ALA A 113 19.09 -15.88 -15.52
C ALA A 113 19.27 -16.98 -16.57
N ARG A 114 18.87 -18.21 -16.22
CA ARG A 114 18.51 -19.20 -17.23
C ARG A 114 17.14 -18.79 -17.76
N PRO A 115 16.94 -18.72 -19.08
CA PRO A 115 15.62 -18.42 -19.63
C PRO A 115 14.70 -19.59 -19.30
N ILE A 116 13.89 -19.42 -18.24
CA ILE A 116 12.80 -20.32 -17.93
C ILE A 116 11.70 -19.99 -18.94
N LEU A 117 11.68 -20.73 -20.05
CA LEU A 117 10.47 -20.92 -20.86
C LEU A 117 9.43 -21.60 -19.96
N THR A 118 8.64 -20.82 -19.24
CA THR A 118 7.46 -21.36 -18.56
C THR A 118 6.41 -20.28 -18.48
N ALA A 119 5.32 -20.49 -19.23
CA ALA A 119 4.07 -19.77 -19.07
C ALA A 119 3.74 -19.69 -17.58
N SER A 120 3.88 -18.50 -17.04
CA SER A 120 3.94 -18.29 -15.59
C SER A 120 2.61 -18.72 -14.97
N ILE A 121 2.70 -19.38 -13.82
CA ILE A 121 1.57 -19.70 -12.94
C ILE A 121 0.69 -18.46 -12.68
N SER A 122 1.28 -17.26 -12.79
CA SER A 122 0.62 -15.95 -12.78
C SER A 122 -0.50 -15.81 -13.83
N HIS A 123 -0.32 -16.35 -15.05
CA HIS A 123 -1.33 -16.25 -16.11
C HIS A 123 -2.55 -17.16 -15.86
N ARG A 124 -2.37 -18.29 -15.17
CA ARG A 124 -3.47 -19.19 -14.78
C ARG A 124 -4.31 -18.61 -13.64
N ILE A 125 -3.66 -17.97 -12.67
CA ILE A 125 -4.36 -17.30 -11.56
C ILE A 125 -5.12 -16.08 -12.08
N ALA A 126 -4.48 -15.25 -12.92
CA ALA A 126 -5.13 -14.08 -13.54
C ALA A 126 -6.33 -14.47 -14.44
N LYS A 127 -6.21 -15.52 -15.27
CA LYS A 127 -7.32 -16.02 -16.11
C LYS A 127 -8.48 -16.58 -15.30
N ARG A 128 -8.22 -17.32 -14.21
CA ARG A 128 -9.30 -17.80 -13.32
C ARG A 128 -10.04 -16.65 -12.65
N PHE A 129 -9.31 -15.63 -12.22
CA PHE A 129 -9.90 -14.44 -11.58
C PHE A 129 -10.74 -13.62 -12.58
N LEU A 130 -10.23 -13.39 -13.79
CA LEU A 130 -10.99 -12.68 -14.85
C LEU A 130 -12.25 -13.45 -15.29
N ASN A 131 -12.17 -14.78 -15.42
CA ASN A 131 -13.31 -15.61 -15.83
C ASN A 131 -14.41 -15.67 -14.75
N ALA A 132 -14.04 -15.62 -13.46
CA ALA A 132 -15.00 -15.57 -12.36
C ALA A 132 -15.73 -14.21 -12.27
N ILE A 133 -15.09 -13.13 -12.71
CA ILE A 133 -15.70 -11.79 -12.75
C ILE A 133 -16.62 -11.64 -13.97
N SER A 134 -16.25 -12.21 -15.12
CA SER A 134 -17.05 -12.12 -16.35
C SER A 134 -18.31 -13.00 -16.33
N SER A 135 -18.32 -14.13 -15.60
CA SER A 135 -19.52 -14.93 -15.42
C SER A 135 -20.58 -14.23 -14.55
N ARG A 136 -20.17 -13.49 -13.52
CA ARG A 136 -21.07 -12.69 -12.66
C ARG A 136 -21.70 -11.49 -13.37
N ARG A 137 -21.04 -10.92 -14.38
CA ARG A 137 -21.62 -9.84 -15.19
C ARG A 137 -22.75 -10.34 -16.09
N ARG A 138 -22.60 -11.53 -16.69
CA ARG A 138 -23.62 -12.12 -17.56
C ARG A 138 -24.87 -12.58 -16.82
N THR A 139 -24.77 -13.05 -15.58
CA THR A 139 -25.96 -13.39 -14.78
C THR A 139 -26.77 -12.16 -14.40
N HIS A 140 -26.10 -11.04 -14.11
CA HIS A 140 -26.77 -9.79 -13.72
C HIS A 140 -27.40 -9.05 -14.91
N GLU A 141 -26.86 -9.20 -16.12
CA GLU A 141 -27.49 -8.68 -17.35
C GLU A 141 -28.67 -9.54 -17.82
N ALA A 142 -28.60 -10.87 -17.64
CA ALA A 142 -29.70 -11.78 -18.00
C ALA A 142 -30.93 -11.65 -17.09
N GLU A 143 -30.74 -11.39 -15.79
CA GLU A 143 -31.84 -11.15 -14.85
C GLU A 143 -32.56 -9.81 -15.12
N HIS A 144 -31.84 -8.80 -15.61
CA HIS A 144 -32.42 -7.50 -15.97
C HIS A 144 -33.13 -7.48 -17.33
N SER A 145 -32.89 -8.48 -18.20
CA SER A 145 -33.57 -8.63 -19.51
C SER A 145 -34.86 -9.47 -19.47
N LEU A 146 -35.16 -10.15 -18.35
CA LEU A 146 -36.37 -10.97 -18.18
C LEU A 146 -37.50 -10.25 -17.41
N GLN A 147 -37.31 -8.99 -17.02
CA GLN A 147 -38.31 -8.16 -16.32
C GLN A 147 -38.88 -7.02 -17.21
N ARG A 148 -38.91 -7.19 -18.53
CA ARG A 148 -39.64 -6.31 -19.45
C ARG A 148 -40.61 -7.11 -20.31
#